data_AF-A0A1E5GEP3-F1
#
_entry.id   AF-A0A1E5GEP3-F1
#
_cell.length_a   1.000
_cell.length_b   1.000
_cell.length_c   1.000
_cell.angle_alpha   90.00
_cell.angle_beta   90.00
_cell.angle_gamma   90.00
#
_symmetry.space_group_name_H-M   'P 1'
#
loop_
_entity.id
_entity.type
_entity.pdbx_description
1 polymer ?
#
loop_
_entity_poly.entity_id
_entity_poly.type
_entity_poly.pdbx_seq_one_letter_code
_entity_poly.pdbx_strand_id
1 'polypeptide(L)'
;MDQPLQLQEELNENRQRPLSFYIVLGILIIVLLIGGIAGYFCYPFAQKIEGNWLSADETMELKSRGKTWELALPNYQQTIGLTLVYAGTWKAAGVNTYDGTQVKLFVRVNKKDFSKEEIAALKKKSELYTLSEQTDQELTLQYTKKGIQQIQSVSNVDTVVHMTLENIHWNKKKEKLYLNNSYFSNERIEFKHEK
;
A
#
# COMPACT_ATOMS: atom_id res chain seq x y z
N MET A 1 17.93 13.18 76.70
CA MET A 1 17.91 11.79 76.22
C MET A 1 16.66 11.68 75.37
N ASP A 2 16.75 12.12 74.11
CA ASP A 2 15.62 12.21 73.19
C ASP A 2 15.96 11.41 71.93
N GLN A 3 15.86 10.09 72.03
CA GLN A 3 16.02 9.18 70.89
C GLN A 3 14.98 8.04 70.91
N PRO A 4 13.67 8.36 70.83
CA PRO A 4 12.74 7.40 70.24
C PRO A 4 11.93 7.94 69.05
N LEU A 5 11.94 9.24 68.77
CA LEU A 5 11.08 9.82 67.71
C LEU A 5 11.64 9.62 66.29
N GLN A 6 12.95 9.75 66.09
CA GLN A 6 13.57 9.69 64.75
C GLN A 6 13.58 8.27 64.14
N LEU A 7 13.62 7.22 64.96
CA LEU A 7 13.60 5.83 64.48
C LEU A 7 12.22 5.44 63.91
N GLN A 8 11.17 6.16 64.30
CA GLN A 8 9.79 5.88 63.89
C GLN A 8 9.42 6.57 62.56
N GLU A 9 10.16 7.62 62.16
CA GLU A 9 10.02 8.31 60.88
C GLU A 9 10.64 7.51 59.73
N GLU A 10 11.82 6.90 59.92
CA GLU A 10 12.50 6.09 58.88
C GLU A 10 11.76 4.77 58.57
N LEU A 11 11.06 4.18 59.54
CA LEU A 11 10.30 2.93 59.36
C LEU A 11 9.01 3.11 58.54
N ASN A 12 8.52 4.35 58.40
CA ASN A 12 7.34 4.66 57.59
C ASN A 12 7.66 4.90 56.10
N GLU A 13 8.96 4.91 55.74
CA GLU A 13 9.43 5.14 54.37
C GLU A 13 9.51 3.86 53.52
N ASN A 14 9.00 2.74 54.05
CA ASN A 14 8.86 1.49 53.30
C ASN A 14 7.38 1.07 53.18
N ARG A 15 6.51 2.02 52.78
CA ARG A 15 5.14 1.69 52.34
C ARG A 15 5.22 0.91 51.02
N GLN A 16 5.47 -0.39 51.13
CA GLN A 16 5.16 -1.33 50.05
C GLN A 16 3.70 -1.09 49.65
N ARG A 17 3.50 -0.70 48.38
CA ARG A 17 2.16 -0.46 47.86
C ARG A 17 1.35 -1.76 47.99
N PRO A 18 0.05 -1.69 48.29
CA PRO A 18 -0.76 -2.90 48.38
C PRO A 18 -0.72 -3.66 47.05
N LEU A 19 -0.80 -5.00 47.08
CA LEU A 19 -0.78 -5.86 45.89
C LEU A 19 -1.76 -5.38 44.80
N SER A 20 -2.92 -4.86 45.21
CA SER A 20 -3.93 -4.27 44.33
C SER A 20 -3.40 -3.12 43.47
N PHE A 21 -2.47 -2.30 43.98
CA PHE A 21 -1.83 -1.23 43.21
C PHE A 21 -1.05 -1.78 42.02
N TYR A 22 -0.25 -2.83 42.24
CA TYR A 22 0.52 -3.47 41.18
C TYR A 22 -0.35 -4.20 40.17
N ILE A 23 -1.45 -4.82 40.63
CA ILE A 23 -2.44 -5.45 39.75
C ILE A 23 -3.10 -4.41 38.84
N VAL A 24 -3.56 -3.29 39.40
CA VAL A 24 -4.18 -2.20 38.62
C VAL A 24 -3.18 -1.59 37.64
N LEU A 25 -1.93 -1.36 38.07
CA LEU A 25 -0.87 -0.86 37.19
C LEU A 25 -0.57 -1.83 36.03
N GLY A 26 -0.50 -3.13 36.31
CA GLY A 26 -0.29 -4.16 35.30
C GLY A 26 -1.43 -4.20 34.27
N ILE A 27 -2.69 -4.13 34.73
CA ILE A 27 -3.86 -4.07 33.84
C ILE A 27 -3.82 -2.79 32.99
N LEU A 28 -3.49 -1.64 33.58
CA LEU A 28 -3.39 -0.37 32.84
C LEU A 28 -2.35 -0.45 31.72
N ILE A 29 -1.17 -1.01 32.00
CA ILE A 29 -0.12 -1.22 31.00
C ILE A 29 -0.62 -2.13 29.88
N ILE A 30 -1.28 -3.24 30.22
CA ILE A 30 -1.84 -4.17 29.22
C ILE A 30 -2.88 -3.47 28.35
N VAL A 31 -3.80 -2.69 28.94
CA VAL A 31 -4.82 -1.94 28.20
C VAL A 31 -4.17 -0.93 27.26
N LEU A 32 -3.14 -0.20 27.70
CA LEU A 32 -2.41 0.75 26.85
C LEU A 32 -1.67 0.04 25.71
N LEU A 33 -1.04 -1.10 25.97
CA LEU A 33 -0.35 -1.89 24.96
C LEU A 33 -1.33 -2.47 23.92
N ILE A 34 -2.42 -3.10 24.38
CA ILE A 34 -3.47 -3.63 23.50
C ILE A 34 -4.10 -2.50 22.68
N GLY A 35 -4.40 -1.36 23.32
CA GLY A 35 -4.95 -0.18 22.66
C GLY A 35 -4.00 0.39 21.60
N GLY A 36 -2.70 0.47 21.90
CA GLY A 36 -1.68 0.90 20.94
C GLY A 36 -1.51 -0.07 19.77
N ILE A 37 -1.52 -1.38 20.04
CA ILE A 37 -1.42 -2.42 19.01
C ILE A 37 -2.67 -2.43 18.12
N ALA A 38 -3.86 -2.43 18.70
CA ALA A 38 -5.12 -2.36 17.95
C ALA A 38 -5.21 -1.06 17.16
N GLY A 39 -4.80 0.06 17.76
CA GLY A 39 -4.67 1.35 17.09
C GLY A 39 -3.76 1.26 15.87
N TYR A 40 -2.58 0.63 15.98
CA TYR A 40 -1.65 0.45 14.85
C TYR A 40 -2.21 -0.44 13.75
N PHE A 41 -2.82 -1.60 14.08
CA PHE A 41 -3.36 -2.54 13.09
C PHE A 41 -4.64 -2.03 12.41
N CYS A 42 -5.45 -1.26 13.14
CA CYS A 42 -6.67 -0.64 12.65
C CYS A 42 -6.45 0.79 12.14
N TYR A 43 -5.23 1.35 12.27
CA TYR A 43 -4.94 2.69 11.78
C TYR A 43 -5.12 2.69 10.26
N PRO A 44 -6.00 3.54 9.73
CA PRO A 44 -6.27 3.55 8.31
C PRO A 44 -5.19 4.32 7.56
N PHE A 45 -3.95 3.85 7.63
CA PHE A 45 -2.77 4.51 7.07
C PHE A 45 -2.99 4.93 5.61
N ALA A 46 -3.56 4.03 4.81
CA ALA A 46 -3.81 4.26 3.39
C ALA A 46 -5.04 5.14 3.08
N GLN A 47 -5.88 5.52 4.06
CA GLN A 47 -7.00 6.46 3.83
C GLN A 47 -6.54 7.83 3.33
N LYS A 48 -5.33 8.26 3.72
CA LYS A 48 -4.74 9.52 3.25
C LYS A 48 -4.61 9.54 1.72
N ILE A 49 -4.21 8.41 1.14
CA ILE A 49 -4.02 8.26 -0.30
C ILE A 49 -5.18 7.55 -0.99
N GLU A 50 -6.29 7.30 -0.29
CA GLU A 50 -7.48 6.69 -0.89
C GLU A 50 -8.13 7.65 -1.89
N GLY A 51 -8.46 7.13 -3.06
CA GLY A 51 -8.97 7.91 -4.19
C GLY A 51 -8.47 7.40 -5.53
N ASN A 52 -8.85 8.11 -6.59
CA ASN A 52 -8.26 7.96 -7.91
C ASN A 52 -7.25 9.07 -8.09
N TRP A 53 -6.09 8.74 -8.64
CA TRP A 53 -5.03 9.69 -8.90
C TRP A 53 -4.56 9.52 -10.34
N LEU A 54 -4.44 10.63 -11.05
CA LEU A 54 -3.96 10.64 -12.43
C LEU A 54 -2.56 11.26 -12.44
N SER A 55 -1.63 10.67 -13.17
CA SER A 55 -0.31 11.26 -13.35
C SER A 55 -0.43 12.61 -14.06
N ALA A 56 0.52 13.52 -13.82
CA ALA A 56 0.46 14.88 -14.36
C ALA A 56 0.53 14.93 -15.90
N ASP A 57 1.07 13.89 -16.53
CA ASP A 57 1.12 13.66 -17.98
C ASP A 57 -0.05 12.80 -18.51
N GLU A 58 -0.98 12.40 -17.63
CA GLU A 58 -2.18 11.61 -17.93
C GLU A 58 -1.90 10.21 -18.53
N THR A 59 -0.68 9.69 -18.36
CA THR A 59 -0.27 8.38 -18.87
C THR A 59 -0.48 7.24 -17.87
N MET A 60 -0.70 7.54 -16.59
CA MET A 60 -0.88 6.56 -15.53
C MET A 60 -2.04 6.91 -14.61
N GLU A 61 -2.80 5.89 -14.23
CA GLU A 61 -3.90 6.01 -13.28
C GLU A 61 -3.62 5.14 -12.06
N LEU A 62 -3.63 5.72 -10.86
CA LEU A 62 -3.52 5.02 -9.59
C LEU A 62 -4.88 5.03 -8.88
N LYS A 63 -5.46 3.85 -8.68
CA LYS A 63 -6.63 3.65 -7.82
C LYS A 63 -6.16 3.12 -6.48
N SER A 64 -6.48 3.82 -5.42
CA SER A 64 -6.22 3.39 -4.04
C SER A 64 -7.54 3.22 -3.32
N ARG A 65 -7.76 2.04 -2.71
CA ARG A 65 -8.99 1.64 -2.01
C ARG A 65 -8.63 0.90 -0.75
N GLY A 66 -8.82 1.53 0.41
CA GLY A 66 -8.34 1.01 1.68
C GLY A 66 -6.88 0.54 1.62
N LYS A 67 -6.62 -0.75 1.88
CA LYS A 67 -5.26 -1.33 1.86
C LYS A 67 -4.78 -1.77 0.47
N THR A 68 -5.63 -1.69 -0.55
CA THR A 68 -5.32 -2.16 -1.91
C THR A 68 -5.07 -1.02 -2.86
N TRP A 69 -4.27 -1.28 -3.89
CA TRP A 69 -4.04 -0.33 -4.95
C TRP A 69 -3.88 -1.00 -6.31
N GLU A 70 -4.08 -0.19 -7.34
CA GLU A 70 -3.93 -0.54 -8.73
C GLU A 70 -3.30 0.64 -9.48
N LEU A 71 -2.15 0.43 -10.11
CA LEU A 71 -1.51 1.36 -11.01
C LEU A 71 -1.66 0.84 -12.44
N ALA A 72 -2.45 1.55 -13.24
CA ALA A 72 -2.73 1.23 -14.63
C ALA A 72 -1.95 2.15 -15.57
N LEU A 73 -1.35 1.57 -16.59
CA LEU A 73 -0.67 2.24 -17.69
C LEU A 73 -1.43 1.90 -18.99
N PRO A 74 -2.38 2.76 -19.41
CA PRO A 74 -3.13 2.57 -20.64
C PRO A 74 -2.24 2.69 -21.89
N ASN A 75 -2.71 2.12 -23.00
CA ASN A 75 -2.00 2.12 -24.28
C ASN A 75 -0.55 1.64 -24.17
N TYR A 76 -0.33 0.61 -23.35
CA TYR A 76 1.00 0.08 -23.07
C TYR A 76 1.68 -0.36 -24.37
N GLN A 77 2.97 -0.03 -24.52
CA GLN A 77 3.72 -0.25 -25.77
C GLN A 77 3.02 0.34 -27.01
N GLN A 78 2.37 1.50 -26.85
CA GLN A 78 1.66 2.21 -27.93
C GLN A 78 0.53 1.38 -28.57
N THR A 79 0.04 0.34 -27.87
CA THR A 79 -1.02 -0.54 -28.35
C THR A 79 -2.35 -0.11 -27.77
N ILE A 80 -3.25 0.42 -28.60
CA ILE A 80 -4.58 0.87 -28.18
C ILE A 80 -5.38 -0.31 -27.60
N GLY A 81 -6.06 -0.06 -26.48
CA GLY A 81 -6.87 -1.09 -25.80
C GLY A 81 -6.05 -2.10 -24.98
N LEU A 82 -4.73 -1.94 -24.91
CA LEU A 82 -3.85 -2.70 -24.03
C LEU A 82 -3.44 -1.87 -22.80
N THR A 83 -3.77 -2.35 -21.61
CA THR A 83 -3.43 -1.67 -20.35
C THR A 83 -2.56 -2.60 -19.50
N LEU A 84 -1.37 -2.14 -19.13
CA LEU A 84 -0.53 -2.84 -18.15
C LEU A 84 -0.97 -2.41 -16.75
N VAL A 85 -1.21 -3.36 -15.86
CA VAL A 85 -1.75 -3.09 -14.53
C VAL A 85 -0.90 -3.74 -13.46
N TYR A 86 -0.34 -2.94 -12.57
CA TYR A 86 0.23 -3.40 -11.31
C TYR A 86 -0.84 -3.30 -10.24
N ALA A 87 -1.10 -4.37 -9.50
CA ALA A 87 -2.00 -4.32 -8.37
C ALA A 87 -1.38 -4.99 -7.14
N GLY A 88 -1.62 -4.42 -5.98
CA GLY A 88 -1.02 -4.91 -4.74
C GLY A 88 -1.68 -4.35 -3.50
N THR A 89 -0.97 -4.46 -2.39
CA THR A 89 -1.37 -3.90 -1.10
C THR A 89 -0.40 -2.82 -0.66
N TRP A 90 -0.90 -1.83 0.07
CA TRP A 90 -0.09 -0.79 0.68
C TRP A 90 0.55 -1.30 1.96
N LYS A 91 1.85 -1.04 2.10
CA LYS A 91 2.61 -1.19 3.33
C LYS A 91 3.13 0.18 3.75
N ALA A 92 3.01 0.49 5.04
CA ALA A 92 3.60 1.70 5.59
C ALA A 92 5.13 1.61 5.58
N ALA A 93 5.77 2.58 4.94
CA ALA A 93 7.23 2.74 4.92
C ALA A 93 7.70 3.93 5.78
N GLY A 94 6.77 4.72 6.31
CA GLY A 94 7.01 5.94 7.06
C GLY A 94 5.71 6.73 7.23
N VAL A 95 5.80 7.99 7.69
CA VAL A 95 4.61 8.79 8.06
C VAL A 95 3.72 9.11 6.85
N ASN A 96 4.34 9.35 5.69
CA ASN A 96 3.67 9.70 4.43
C ASN A 96 4.25 8.92 3.23
N THR A 97 4.89 7.78 3.50
CA THR A 97 5.54 6.95 2.47
C THR A 97 4.89 5.57 2.44
N TYR A 98 4.56 5.11 1.23
CA TYR A 98 3.74 3.93 1.00
C TYR A 98 4.44 3.02 0.00
N ASP A 99 4.77 1.82 0.44
CA ASP A 99 5.34 0.77 -0.41
C ASP A 99 4.24 -0.14 -0.94
N GLY A 100 4.40 -0.58 -2.19
CA GLY A 100 3.69 -1.72 -2.73
C GLY A 100 4.23 -3.04 -2.15
N THR A 101 3.34 -3.97 -1.85
CA THR A 101 3.71 -5.35 -1.54
C THR A 101 2.66 -6.33 -2.06
N GLN A 102 3.07 -7.58 -2.27
CA GLN A 102 2.23 -8.63 -2.84
C GLN A 102 1.76 -8.25 -4.25
N VAL A 103 2.66 -7.62 -5.00
CA VAL A 103 2.36 -7.04 -6.30
C VAL A 103 2.15 -8.16 -7.31
N LYS A 104 1.04 -8.06 -8.03
CA LYS A 104 0.69 -8.86 -9.18
C LYS A 104 0.67 -7.97 -10.41
N LEU A 105 1.12 -8.53 -11.52
CA LEU A 105 1.16 -7.85 -12.81
C LEU A 105 0.12 -8.47 -13.74
N PHE A 106 -0.68 -7.61 -14.35
CA PHE A 106 -1.72 -7.99 -15.28
C PHE A 106 -1.61 -7.21 -16.58
N VAL A 107 -2.16 -7.78 -17.64
CA VAL A 107 -2.52 -7.08 -18.86
C VAL A 107 -4.03 -7.16 -19.02
N ARG A 108 -4.67 -6.01 -19.22
CA ARG A 108 -6.08 -5.91 -19.61
C ARG A 108 -6.14 -5.58 -21.08
N VAL A 109 -6.98 -6.33 -21.80
CA VAL A 109 -7.17 -6.20 -23.25
C VAL A 109 -8.64 -5.86 -23.48
N ASN A 110 -8.89 -4.69 -24.06
CA ASN A 110 -10.23 -4.32 -24.52
C ASN A 110 -10.53 -5.04 -25.82
N LYS A 111 -11.48 -5.97 -25.79
CA LYS A 111 -11.76 -6.88 -26.91
C LYS A 111 -12.22 -6.16 -28.17
N LYS A 112 -12.77 -4.94 -28.06
CA LYS A 112 -13.23 -4.17 -29.23
C LYS A 112 -12.06 -3.69 -30.10
N ASP A 113 -10.86 -3.58 -29.51
CA ASP A 113 -9.67 -3.02 -30.13
C ASP A 113 -8.76 -4.11 -30.73
N PHE A 114 -9.16 -5.39 -30.64
CA PHE A 114 -8.40 -6.55 -31.10
C PHE A 114 -9.26 -7.49 -31.96
N SER A 115 -8.62 -8.21 -32.89
CA SER A 115 -9.30 -9.21 -33.71
C SER A 115 -9.75 -10.42 -32.89
N LYS A 116 -10.75 -11.16 -33.40
CA LYS A 116 -11.25 -12.38 -32.73
C LYS A 116 -10.14 -13.43 -32.64
N GLU A 117 -9.28 -13.47 -33.64
CA GLU A 117 -8.13 -14.38 -33.74
C GLU A 117 -7.09 -14.08 -32.67
N GLU A 118 -6.74 -12.81 -32.46
CA GLU A 118 -5.83 -12.38 -31.39
C GLU A 118 -6.39 -12.69 -30.00
N ILE A 119 -7.67 -12.35 -29.76
CA ILE A 119 -8.34 -12.67 -28.50
C ILE A 119 -8.39 -14.18 -28.27
N ALA A 120 -8.64 -14.98 -29.31
CA ALA A 120 -8.63 -16.44 -29.21
C ALA A 120 -7.22 -16.97 -28.91
N ALA A 121 -6.17 -16.38 -29.49
CA ALA A 121 -4.78 -16.74 -29.21
C ALA A 121 -4.40 -16.42 -27.76
N LEU A 122 -4.79 -15.25 -27.25
CA LEU A 122 -4.55 -14.83 -25.87
C LEU A 122 -5.25 -15.72 -24.83
N LYS A 123 -6.35 -16.39 -25.19
CA LYS A 123 -7.04 -17.35 -24.32
C LYS A 123 -6.37 -18.73 -24.24
N LYS A 124 -5.47 -19.05 -25.18
CA LYS A 124 -4.76 -20.33 -25.15
C LYS A 124 -3.80 -20.37 -23.97
N LYS A 125 -3.52 -21.58 -23.49
CA LYS A 125 -2.56 -21.82 -22.42
C LYS A 125 -1.19 -21.22 -22.79
N SER A 126 -0.64 -20.42 -21.90
CA SER A 126 0.67 -19.79 -22.04
C SER A 126 1.49 -20.05 -20.77
N GLU A 127 2.80 -20.14 -20.92
CA GLU A 127 3.71 -20.17 -19.77
C GLU A 127 3.98 -18.78 -19.20
N LEU A 128 3.66 -17.73 -19.96
CA LEU A 128 3.96 -16.33 -19.62
C LEU A 128 2.81 -15.66 -18.87
N TYR A 129 1.59 -16.11 -19.08
CA TYR A 129 0.40 -15.57 -18.44
C TYR A 129 -0.68 -16.62 -18.24
N THR A 130 -1.58 -16.35 -17.30
CA THR A 130 -2.79 -17.13 -17.05
C THR A 130 -4.01 -16.23 -17.19
N LEU A 131 -5.08 -16.75 -17.78
CA LEU A 131 -6.36 -16.05 -17.81
C LEU A 131 -6.87 -15.86 -16.38
N SER A 132 -7.02 -14.61 -15.95
CA SER A 132 -7.47 -14.24 -14.61
C SER A 132 -8.96 -13.94 -14.58
N GLU A 133 -9.43 -13.15 -15.54
CA GLU A 133 -10.83 -12.72 -15.63
C GLU A 133 -11.22 -12.46 -17.09
N GLN A 134 -12.50 -12.66 -17.41
CA GLN A 134 -13.03 -12.36 -18.72
C GLN A 134 -14.48 -11.85 -18.59
N THR A 135 -14.75 -10.69 -19.18
CA THR A 135 -16.10 -10.12 -19.37
C THR A 135 -16.42 -10.05 -20.86
N ASP A 136 -17.58 -9.52 -21.26
CA ASP A 136 -17.88 -9.31 -22.68
C ASP A 136 -16.96 -8.27 -23.33
N GLN A 137 -16.47 -7.31 -22.55
CA GLN A 137 -15.67 -6.17 -23.04
C GLN A 137 -14.16 -6.37 -22.84
N GLU A 138 -13.74 -7.05 -21.76
CA GLU A 138 -12.33 -7.14 -21.40
C GLU A 138 -11.86 -8.59 -21.20
N LEU A 139 -10.56 -8.77 -21.42
CA LEU A 139 -9.79 -9.96 -21.09
C LEU A 139 -8.65 -9.55 -20.14
N THR A 140 -8.60 -10.12 -18.94
CA THR A 140 -7.53 -9.85 -17.96
C THR A 140 -6.63 -11.07 -17.85
N LEU A 141 -5.36 -10.87 -18.19
CA LEU A 141 -4.31 -11.88 -18.12
C LEU A 141 -3.36 -11.53 -16.99
N GLN A 142 -3.15 -12.46 -16.05
CA GLN A 142 -2.13 -12.30 -15.01
C GLN A 142 -0.81 -12.87 -15.50
N TYR A 143 0.29 -12.13 -15.40
CA TYR A 143 1.61 -12.66 -15.72
C TYR A 143 2.05 -13.70 -14.70
N THR A 144 2.71 -14.75 -15.19
CA THR A 144 3.43 -15.71 -14.37
C THR A 144 4.79 -15.14 -13.96
N LYS A 145 5.50 -15.79 -13.03
CA LYS A 145 6.89 -15.43 -12.70
C LYS A 145 7.79 -15.40 -13.94
N LYS A 146 7.62 -16.38 -14.86
CA LYS A 146 8.37 -16.45 -16.13
C LYS A 146 8.01 -15.29 -17.04
N GLY A 147 6.72 -14.95 -17.14
CA GLY A 147 6.27 -13.77 -17.89
C GLY A 147 6.89 -12.48 -17.38
N ILE A 148 6.81 -12.24 -16.07
CA ILE A 148 7.40 -11.06 -15.42
C ILE A 148 8.90 -10.94 -15.75
N GLN A 149 9.66 -12.03 -15.63
CA GLN A 149 11.10 -12.05 -15.94
C GLN A 149 11.43 -11.72 -17.41
N GLN A 150 10.50 -11.96 -18.34
CA GLN A 150 10.71 -11.61 -19.75
C GLN A 150 10.44 -10.14 -20.04
N ILE A 151 9.48 -9.54 -19.34
CA ILE A 151 9.06 -8.16 -19.61
C ILE A 151 9.69 -7.14 -18.66
N GLN A 152 10.30 -7.60 -17.55
CA GLN A 152 10.99 -6.75 -16.59
C GLN A 152 12.39 -7.31 -16.30
N SER A 153 13.38 -6.43 -16.36
CA SER A 153 14.76 -6.72 -15.98
C SER A 153 14.93 -6.93 -14.47
N VAL A 154 14.00 -6.40 -13.66
CA VAL A 154 14.02 -6.51 -12.19
C VAL A 154 13.08 -7.64 -11.77
N SER A 155 13.62 -8.65 -11.08
CA SER A 155 12.86 -9.85 -10.70
C SER A 155 11.82 -9.60 -9.59
N ASN A 156 11.89 -8.45 -8.91
CA ASN A 156 11.02 -8.15 -7.77
C ASN A 156 10.02 -7.03 -8.10
N VAL A 157 8.80 -7.41 -8.44
CA VAL A 157 7.70 -6.47 -8.72
C VAL A 157 7.22 -5.72 -7.48
N ASP A 158 7.54 -6.18 -6.26
CA ASP A 158 7.14 -5.49 -5.04
C ASP A 158 7.83 -4.12 -4.90
N THR A 159 9.01 -3.94 -5.51
CA THR A 159 9.71 -2.65 -5.47
C THR A 159 9.22 -1.67 -6.54
N VAL A 160 8.19 -2.04 -7.32
CA VAL A 160 7.73 -1.22 -8.46
C VAL A 160 6.97 0.04 -8.00
N VAL A 161 6.33 0.00 -6.84
CA VAL A 161 5.52 1.12 -6.36
C VAL A 161 6.03 1.60 -5.01
N HIS A 162 6.59 2.81 -5.00
CA HIS A 162 6.97 3.53 -3.80
C HIS A 162 6.44 4.96 -3.92
N MET A 163 5.47 5.29 -3.07
CA MET A 163 4.76 6.55 -3.12
C MET A 163 5.10 7.45 -1.94
N THR A 164 5.15 8.75 -2.16
CA THR A 164 5.25 9.76 -1.09
C THR A 164 4.13 10.78 -1.23
N LEU A 165 3.38 10.98 -0.16
CA LEU A 165 2.37 12.03 -0.07
C LEU A 165 3.01 13.31 0.48
N GLU A 166 2.90 14.39 -0.28
CA GLU A 166 3.39 15.71 0.07
C GLU A 166 2.24 16.73 0.10
N ASN A 167 2.50 17.88 0.73
CA ASN A 167 1.52 18.97 0.89
C ASN A 167 0.24 18.54 1.62
N ILE A 168 0.39 17.75 2.69
CA ILE A 168 -0.74 17.25 3.50
C ILE A 168 -1.66 18.42 3.84
N HIS A 169 -2.91 18.32 3.39
CA HIS A 169 -3.86 19.40 3.52
C HIS A 169 -5.27 18.82 3.68
N TRP A 170 -6.11 19.49 4.47
CA TRP A 170 -7.53 19.20 4.64
C TRP A 170 -8.32 19.08 3.32
N ASN A 171 -7.77 19.56 2.21
CA ASN A 171 -8.33 19.45 0.88
C ASN A 171 -7.39 18.57 0.04
N LYS A 172 -7.79 17.31 -0.21
CA LYS A 172 -7.01 16.31 -0.97
C LYS A 172 -6.54 16.82 -2.34
N LYS A 173 -7.23 17.77 -2.96
CA LYS A 173 -6.84 18.35 -4.26
C LYS A 173 -5.56 19.19 -4.20
N LYS A 174 -5.15 19.62 -3.00
CA LYS A 174 -3.90 20.35 -2.78
C LYS A 174 -2.74 19.42 -2.43
N GLU A 175 -3.05 18.17 -2.11
CA GLU A 175 -2.04 17.15 -1.84
C GLU A 175 -1.44 16.67 -3.17
N LYS A 176 -0.19 16.23 -3.10
CA LYS A 176 0.52 15.67 -4.25
C LYS A 176 1.06 14.31 -3.87
N LEU A 177 0.76 13.32 -4.69
CA LEU A 177 1.31 11.98 -4.53
C LEU A 177 2.43 11.81 -5.55
N TYR A 178 3.58 11.33 -5.12
CA TYR A 178 4.73 11.13 -5.99
C TYR A 178 5.11 9.67 -6.04
N LEU A 179 5.22 9.11 -7.25
CA LEU A 179 5.84 7.82 -7.48
C LEU A 179 7.35 8.04 -7.62
N ASN A 180 8.13 7.52 -6.66
CA ASN A 180 9.57 7.78 -6.58
C ASN A 180 10.42 6.71 -7.28
N ASN A 181 9.83 5.82 -8.08
CA ASN A 181 10.54 4.65 -8.56
C ASN A 181 11.36 4.92 -9.83
N SER A 182 12.65 4.56 -9.78
CA SER A 182 13.59 4.48 -10.89
C SER A 182 13.15 3.60 -12.06
N TYR A 183 12.19 2.68 -11.89
CA TYR A 183 11.72 1.80 -12.97
C TYR A 183 11.00 2.56 -14.09
N PHE A 184 10.19 3.56 -13.75
CA PHE A 184 9.39 4.29 -14.74
C PHE A 184 10.07 5.56 -15.24
N SER A 185 10.85 6.22 -14.37
CA SER A 185 11.57 7.44 -14.69
C SER A 185 12.71 7.65 -13.69
N ASN A 186 13.75 8.39 -14.12
CA ASN A 186 14.78 8.90 -13.22
C ASN A 186 14.25 10.03 -12.32
N GLU A 187 13.12 10.63 -12.70
CA GLU A 187 12.42 11.67 -11.96
C GLU A 187 11.15 11.11 -11.30
N ARG A 188 10.74 11.74 -10.19
CA ARG A 188 9.50 11.36 -9.50
C ARG A 188 8.30 11.73 -10.36
N ILE A 189 7.35 10.83 -10.53
CA ILE A 189 6.12 11.09 -11.29
C ILE A 189 5.08 11.68 -10.34
N GLU A 190 4.61 12.89 -10.62
CA GLU A 190 3.54 13.55 -9.85
C GLU A 190 2.17 12.99 -10.24
N PHE A 191 1.36 12.68 -9.24
CA PHE A 191 -0.03 12.28 -9.36
C PHE A 191 -0.93 13.30 -8.66
N LYS A 192 -2.04 13.65 -9.33
CA LYS A 192 -3.06 14.57 -8.85
C LYS A 192 -4.34 13.81 -8.55
N HIS A 193 -4.99 14.16 -7.45
CA HIS A 193 -6.26 13.53 -7.08
C HIS A 193 -7.34 13.87 -8.10
N GLU A 194 -7.92 12.83 -8.70
CA GLU A 194 -9.06 12.93 -9.61
C GLU A 194 -10.34 13.11 -8.78
N LYS A 195 -11.22 14.03 -9.19
CA LYS A 195 -12.30 14.61 -8.36
C LYS A 195 -13.15 13.61 -7.57
#